data_AF-A0A0A4ADI5-F1
#
_entry.id   AF-A0A0A4ADI5-F1
#
_cell.length_a   1.000
_cell.length_b   1.000
_cell.length_c   1.000
_cell.angle_alpha   90.00
_cell.angle_beta   90.00
_cell.angle_gamma   90.00
#
_symmetry.space_group_name_H-M   'P 1'
#
loop_
_entity.id
_entity.type
_entity.pdbx_description
1 polymer ?
#
loop_
_entity_poly.entity_id
_entity_poly.type
_entity_poly.pdbx_seq_one_letter_code
_entity_poly.pdbx_strand_id
1 'polypeptide(L)'
;MLPTSLTHAKLVGRIWRPGKGPSVVILRDGVLTDVTDSVVSVSDFLEDNPAARFDQLQGEAIGKVNDLVLDPAEMGYHADRPCLLAPCDFQALKACGVTFAQSMVERVIDERSSGDAARAEELRQRIGTLIGGSLSNIQAGSEKAAEVKTALIAEGLWSQYLEVGIGPDAEVFTKSQPLSSVGYGAQIGINRISAWNNPEPEVVLAVDSQGNIRGATLGNDVNLRDVEGRSALLLGKAKDNNASCAIGPFIRLFDEHFTLQDIENAALTLSVTGTDDFQLSGSSDMQEISRKPAELVAQTCNASHQYPDGFMLFLGTLFAPTQDRAQKGSGFTHKPGDVVSISTPLLGTLSNTVVYSDQAVPWTWGARALMRNLAQRGLL
;
A
#
# COMPACT_ATOMS: atom_id res chain seq x y z
N MET A 1 14.59 -1.73 8.37
CA MET A 1 13.80 -0.49 8.30
C MET A 1 14.26 0.37 7.12
N LEU A 2 15.51 0.80 7.05
CA LEU A 2 15.99 1.61 5.92
C LEU A 2 16.34 0.76 4.68
N PRO A 3 16.40 1.34 3.47
CA PRO A 3 16.93 0.69 2.27
C PRO A 3 18.34 0.11 2.51
N THR A 4 18.70 -0.92 1.75
CA THR A 4 20.01 -1.59 1.88
C THR A 4 21.18 -0.63 1.60
N SER A 5 20.99 0.31 0.68
CA SER A 5 21.94 1.39 0.40
C SER A 5 21.33 2.74 0.74
N LEU A 6 22.03 3.51 1.57
CA LEU A 6 21.71 4.91 1.86
C LEU A 6 22.47 5.88 0.96
N THR A 7 23.44 5.40 0.19
CA THR A 7 24.16 6.20 -0.79
C THR A 7 23.16 6.72 -1.82
N HIS A 8 23.05 8.05 -1.96
CA HIS A 8 22.07 8.75 -2.79
C HIS A 8 20.59 8.58 -2.38
N ALA A 9 20.27 7.92 -1.27
CA ALA A 9 18.89 7.73 -0.86
C ALA A 9 18.31 9.03 -0.28
N LYS A 10 17.37 9.65 -1.00
CA LYS A 10 16.60 10.82 -0.53
C LYS A 10 15.32 10.37 0.17
N LEU A 11 15.37 10.27 1.49
CA LEU A 11 14.27 9.72 2.31
C LEU A 11 13.51 10.81 3.07
N VAL A 12 12.21 10.91 2.80
CA VAL A 12 11.28 11.88 3.41
C VAL A 12 10.30 11.14 4.31
N GLY A 13 10.03 11.68 5.49
CA GLY A 13 9.11 11.10 6.45
C GLY A 13 8.38 12.15 7.27
N ARG A 14 7.62 11.66 8.24
CA ARG A 14 6.97 12.50 9.26
C ARG A 14 7.25 11.94 10.63
N ILE A 15 7.31 12.82 11.62
CA ILE A 15 7.40 12.45 13.03
C ILE A 15 6.31 13.18 13.81
N TRP A 16 5.86 12.57 14.90
CA TRP A 16 5.14 13.27 15.94
C TRP A 16 6.15 13.88 16.91
N ARG A 17 5.96 15.16 17.28
CA ARG A 17 6.74 15.84 18.32
C ARG A 17 5.78 16.30 19.42
N PRO A 18 5.76 15.65 20.60
CA PRO A 18 4.92 16.07 21.71
C PRO A 18 5.11 17.55 22.04
N GLY A 19 4.01 18.28 22.23
CA GLY A 19 4.03 19.73 22.48
C GLY A 19 4.28 20.62 21.24
N LYS A 20 4.77 20.07 20.13
CA LYS A 20 4.96 20.82 18.86
C LYS A 20 3.97 20.40 17.77
N GLY A 21 3.70 19.11 17.62
CA GLY A 21 2.81 18.56 16.59
C GLY A 21 3.55 17.70 15.57
N PRO A 22 2.89 17.28 14.47
CA PRO A 22 3.56 16.55 13.40
C PRO A 22 4.56 17.44 12.66
N SER A 23 5.70 16.88 12.30
CA SER A 23 6.77 17.56 11.57
C SER A 23 7.20 16.76 10.34
N VAL A 24 7.52 17.44 9.24
CA VAL A 24 8.14 16.86 8.05
C VAL A 24 9.63 16.71 8.31
N VAL A 25 10.17 15.52 8.02
CA VAL A 25 11.58 15.22 8.24
C VAL A 25 12.25 14.64 7.01
N ILE A 26 13.54 14.89 6.88
CA ILE A 26 14.42 14.22 5.92
C ILE A 26 15.50 13.42 6.66
N LEU A 27 15.93 12.28 6.10
CA LEU A 27 17.07 11.54 6.62
C LEU A 27 18.36 11.94 5.90
N ARG A 28 19.32 12.48 6.63
CA ARG A 28 20.65 12.84 6.10
C ARG A 28 21.72 12.30 7.04
N ASP A 29 22.69 11.55 6.51
CA ASP A 29 23.80 10.96 7.28
C ASP A 29 23.36 10.16 8.52
N GLY A 30 22.22 9.47 8.41
CA GLY A 30 21.64 8.67 9.50
C GLY A 30 20.91 9.48 10.59
N VAL A 31 20.74 10.79 10.40
CA VAL A 31 20.07 11.70 11.32
C VAL A 31 18.81 12.28 10.67
N LEU A 32 17.69 12.23 11.39
CA LEU A 32 16.47 12.89 10.97
C LEU A 32 16.56 14.38 11.26
N THR A 33 16.23 15.18 10.25
CA THR A 33 16.23 16.64 10.32
C THR A 33 14.82 17.14 10.08
N ASP A 34 14.27 17.91 11.03
CA ASP A 34 12.97 18.57 10.90
C ASP A 34 13.10 19.80 9.99
N VAL A 35 12.38 19.76 8.87
CA VAL A 35 12.39 20.76 7.80
C VAL A 35 11.06 21.51 7.71
N THR A 36 10.18 21.36 8.70
CA THR A 36 8.79 21.84 8.63
C THR A 36 8.69 23.35 8.41
N ASP A 37 9.66 24.13 8.90
CA ASP A 37 9.67 25.59 8.74
C ASP A 37 9.90 26.02 7.28
N SER A 38 10.40 25.12 6.42
CA SER A 38 10.57 25.35 4.98
C SER A 38 9.49 24.68 4.12
N VAL A 39 8.90 23.59 4.61
CA VAL A 39 7.89 22.77 3.93
C VAL A 39 6.89 22.27 4.96
N VAL A 40 5.73 22.91 5.04
CA VAL A 40 4.80 22.73 6.16
C VAL A 40 4.03 21.41 6.12
N SER A 41 4.04 20.73 4.97
CA SER A 41 3.44 19.40 4.75
C SER A 41 4.25 18.56 3.76
N VAL A 42 3.98 17.25 3.73
CA VAL A 42 4.50 16.35 2.70
C VAL A 42 3.88 16.67 1.35
N SER A 43 2.62 17.11 1.30
CA SER A 43 2.03 17.58 0.04
C SER A 43 2.85 18.73 -0.55
N ASP A 44 3.16 19.76 0.23
CA ASP A 44 4.04 20.85 -0.21
C ASP A 44 5.43 20.34 -0.57
N PHE A 45 5.96 19.38 0.21
CA PHE A 45 7.27 18.80 -0.06
C PHE A 45 7.34 18.19 -1.46
N LEU A 46 6.30 17.50 -1.92
CA LEU A 46 6.30 16.72 -3.16
C LEU A 46 6.13 17.56 -4.43
N GLU A 47 5.67 18.81 -4.32
CA GLU A 47 5.47 19.68 -5.48
C GLU A 47 6.78 20.06 -6.20
N ASP A 48 6.68 20.44 -7.47
CA ASP A 48 7.78 20.91 -8.34
C ASP A 48 8.93 19.90 -8.54
N ASN A 49 10.03 20.05 -7.79
CA ASN A 49 11.24 19.24 -7.86
C ASN A 49 11.66 18.82 -6.44
N PRO A 50 11.00 17.80 -5.86
CA PRO A 50 11.25 17.39 -4.48
C PRO A 50 12.68 16.88 -4.28
N ALA A 51 13.30 16.25 -5.28
CA ALA A 51 14.67 15.75 -5.20
C ALA A 51 15.69 16.89 -5.07
N ALA A 52 15.56 17.96 -5.85
CA ALA A 52 16.41 19.14 -5.72
C ALA A 52 16.13 19.92 -4.43
N ARG A 53 14.85 20.01 -4.03
CA ARG A 53 14.45 20.62 -2.76
C ARG A 53 15.09 19.92 -1.57
N PHE A 54 15.07 18.58 -1.55
CA PHE A 54 15.69 17.75 -0.51
C PHE A 54 17.16 18.14 -0.23
N ASP A 55 17.94 18.40 -1.28
CA ASP A 55 19.37 18.70 -1.17
C ASP A 55 19.63 20.08 -0.53
N GLN A 56 18.70 21.02 -0.72
CA GLN A 56 18.84 22.40 -0.25
C GLN A 56 18.28 22.60 1.16
N LEU A 57 17.33 21.76 1.58
CA LEU A 57 16.68 21.89 2.87
C LEU A 57 17.67 21.73 4.04
N GLN A 58 17.53 22.63 5.00
CA GLN A 58 18.22 22.64 6.28
C GLN A 58 17.18 22.64 7.39
N GLY A 59 17.57 22.23 8.59
CA GLY A 59 16.62 22.15 9.69
C GLY A 59 17.23 21.70 11.01
N GLU A 60 16.36 21.44 11.96
CA GLU A 60 16.73 20.99 13.31
C GLU A 60 17.03 19.49 13.30
N ALA A 61 18.23 19.09 13.71
CA ALA A 61 18.56 17.68 13.90
C ALA A 61 17.77 17.10 15.09
N ILE A 62 16.94 16.09 14.83
CA ILE A 62 16.07 15.47 15.84
C ILE A 62 16.74 14.27 16.51
N GLY A 63 17.45 13.44 15.74
CA GLY A 63 18.10 12.23 16.26
C GLY A 63 18.16 11.10 15.24
N LYS A 64 18.55 9.91 15.70
CA LYS A 64 18.61 8.72 14.84
C LYS A 64 17.22 8.11 14.69
N VAL A 65 16.98 7.45 13.56
CA VAL A 65 15.66 6.87 13.27
C VAL A 65 15.22 5.85 14.33
N ASN A 66 16.16 5.01 14.80
CA ASN A 66 15.85 3.98 15.80
C ASN A 66 15.43 4.55 17.16
N ASP A 67 15.79 5.79 17.47
CA ASP A 67 15.42 6.45 18.73
C ASP A 67 13.95 6.91 18.70
N LEU A 68 13.31 6.89 17.53
CA LEU A 68 11.92 7.31 17.29
C LEU A 68 10.96 6.13 17.07
N VAL A 69 11.42 4.91 17.31
CA VAL A 69 10.59 3.70 17.30
C VAL A 69 10.27 3.35 18.75
N LEU A 70 9.04 3.62 19.15
CA LEU A 70 8.50 3.30 20.48
C LEU A 70 7.80 1.93 20.45
N ASP A 71 7.28 1.53 21.62
CA ASP A 71 6.39 0.37 21.69
C ASP A 71 5.15 0.57 20.79
N PRO A 72 4.60 -0.47 20.15
CA PRO A 72 3.54 -0.31 19.15
C PRO A 72 2.30 0.47 19.64
N ALA A 73 1.94 0.32 20.92
CA ALA A 73 0.82 1.04 21.53
C ALA A 73 1.12 2.50 21.86
N GLU A 74 2.40 2.89 21.91
CA GLU A 74 2.87 4.26 22.15
C GLU A 74 3.11 5.01 20.84
N MET A 75 3.16 4.33 19.69
CA MET A 75 3.38 4.94 18.38
C MET A 75 2.16 5.71 17.88
N GLY A 76 2.30 7.01 17.61
CA GLY A 76 1.27 7.82 16.95
C GLY A 76 1.16 9.23 17.49
N TYR A 77 0.08 9.92 17.12
CA TYR A 77 -0.20 11.31 17.50
C TYR A 77 -0.45 11.52 19.01
N HIS A 78 -0.60 10.44 19.78
CA HIS A 78 -0.81 10.45 21.23
C HIS A 78 0.48 10.22 22.02
N ALA A 79 1.61 9.94 21.35
CA ALA A 79 2.85 9.61 22.04
C ALA A 79 3.32 10.77 22.93
N ASP A 80 3.95 10.42 24.05
CA ASP A 80 4.54 11.36 25.02
C ASP A 80 5.99 11.73 24.69
N ARG A 81 6.61 11.00 23.75
CA ARG A 81 7.95 11.21 23.20
C ARG A 81 7.90 11.26 21.66
N PRO A 82 8.90 11.86 21.01
CA PRO A 82 8.95 11.89 19.56
C PRO A 82 8.93 10.48 18.94
N CYS A 83 8.12 10.28 17.91
CA CYS A 83 8.02 8.98 17.23
C CYS A 83 7.76 9.13 15.72
N LEU A 84 8.02 8.09 14.94
CA LEU A 84 7.68 8.06 13.51
C LEU A 84 6.16 8.10 13.28
N LEU A 85 5.76 8.74 12.18
CA LEU A 85 4.42 8.72 11.61
C LEU A 85 4.46 8.14 10.19
N ALA A 86 3.29 7.86 9.61
CA ALA A 86 3.21 7.58 8.17
C ALA A 86 3.76 8.78 7.38
N PRO A 87 4.53 8.57 6.30
CA PRO A 87 5.20 9.64 5.57
C PRO A 87 4.25 10.36 4.60
N CYS A 88 2.99 10.57 4.97
CA CYS A 88 1.97 11.29 4.21
C CYS A 88 1.07 12.09 5.17
N ASP A 89 0.42 13.13 4.66
CA ASP A 89 -0.53 13.98 5.38
C ASP A 89 -1.81 14.27 4.58
N PHE A 90 -1.80 15.28 3.71
CA PHE A 90 -3.00 15.74 3.00
C PHE A 90 -3.35 14.87 1.78
N GLN A 91 -2.41 14.04 1.32
CA GLN A 91 -2.60 13.15 0.18
C GLN A 91 -3.82 12.25 0.39
N ALA A 92 -4.66 12.14 -0.64
CA ALA A 92 -5.69 11.11 -0.67
C ALA A 92 -5.04 9.72 -0.68
N LEU A 93 -5.61 8.76 0.05
CA LEU A 93 -5.08 7.40 0.11
C LEU A 93 -5.89 6.49 -0.81
N LYS A 94 -5.31 6.20 -1.97
CA LYS A 94 -5.92 5.45 -3.06
C LYS A 94 -5.23 4.10 -3.23
N ALA A 95 -5.96 3.14 -3.76
CA ALA A 95 -5.43 1.82 -4.04
C ALA A 95 -6.01 1.27 -5.34
N CYS A 96 -5.17 0.52 -6.04
CA CYS A 96 -5.56 -0.27 -7.19
C CYS A 96 -5.64 -1.74 -6.79
N GLY A 97 -6.81 -2.33 -6.93
CA GLY A 97 -6.97 -3.77 -6.79
C GLY A 97 -6.79 -4.47 -8.12
N VAL A 98 -6.64 -5.80 -8.06
CA VAL A 98 -6.72 -6.66 -9.26
C VAL A 98 -5.68 -6.28 -10.34
N THR A 99 -4.52 -5.79 -9.90
CA THR A 99 -3.44 -5.37 -10.80
C THR A 99 -2.55 -6.52 -11.25
N PHE A 100 -2.91 -7.76 -10.93
CA PHE A 100 -2.17 -8.97 -11.30
C PHE A 100 -3.10 -9.99 -11.96
N ALA A 101 -3.44 -9.72 -13.22
CA ALA A 101 -4.44 -10.46 -13.99
C ALA A 101 -4.19 -11.98 -14.10
N GLN A 102 -2.93 -12.43 -14.10
CA GLN A 102 -2.61 -13.86 -14.18
C GLN A 102 -3.12 -14.63 -12.94
N SER A 103 -2.85 -14.10 -11.74
CA SER A 103 -3.29 -14.72 -10.48
C SER A 103 -4.81 -14.84 -10.38
N MET A 104 -5.50 -13.90 -11.02
CA MET A 104 -6.95 -13.78 -11.04
C MET A 104 -7.63 -14.82 -11.91
N VAL A 105 -7.13 -15.02 -13.13
CA VAL A 105 -7.72 -16.02 -14.03
C VAL A 105 -7.49 -17.42 -13.47
N GLU A 106 -6.31 -17.70 -12.90
CA GLU A 106 -6.06 -18.98 -12.23
C GLU A 106 -7.03 -19.21 -11.06
N ARG A 107 -7.33 -18.19 -10.24
CA ARG A 107 -8.34 -18.31 -9.18
C ARG A 107 -9.73 -18.61 -9.72
N VAL A 108 -10.16 -17.95 -10.80
CA VAL A 108 -11.46 -18.24 -11.43
C VAL A 108 -11.53 -19.68 -11.92
N ILE A 109 -10.43 -20.20 -12.47
CA ILE A 109 -10.33 -21.59 -12.94
C ILE A 109 -10.39 -22.57 -11.76
N ASP A 110 -9.65 -22.30 -10.68
CA ASP A 110 -9.60 -23.15 -9.49
C ASP A 110 -10.95 -23.18 -8.76
N GLU A 111 -11.63 -22.05 -8.59
CA GLU A 111 -12.96 -21.97 -7.99
C GLU A 111 -14.00 -22.77 -8.78
N ARG A 112 -13.99 -22.64 -10.11
CA ARG A 112 -14.95 -23.30 -11.02
C ARG A 112 -14.69 -24.79 -11.20
N SER A 113 -13.44 -25.21 -11.04
CA SER A 113 -13.07 -26.62 -11.00
C SER A 113 -13.29 -27.25 -9.62
N SER A 114 -13.47 -26.45 -8.57
CA SER A 114 -13.58 -26.94 -7.18
C SER A 114 -12.40 -27.83 -6.78
N GLY A 115 -11.21 -27.55 -7.34
CA GLY A 115 -10.00 -28.34 -7.13
C GLY A 115 -9.88 -29.61 -7.99
N ASP A 116 -10.78 -29.87 -8.93
CA ASP A 116 -10.66 -30.96 -9.90
C ASP A 116 -9.65 -30.60 -11.01
N ALA A 117 -8.47 -31.22 -10.96
CA ALA A 117 -7.38 -30.96 -11.90
C ALA A 117 -7.75 -31.26 -13.36
N ALA A 118 -8.58 -32.26 -13.65
CA ALA A 118 -8.96 -32.60 -15.03
C ALA A 118 -9.94 -31.56 -15.59
N ARG A 119 -10.90 -31.12 -14.77
CA ARG A 119 -11.83 -30.06 -15.14
C ARG A 119 -11.15 -28.70 -15.26
N ALA A 120 -10.18 -28.40 -14.39
CA ALA A 120 -9.36 -27.20 -14.48
C ALA A 120 -8.56 -27.18 -15.78
N GLU A 121 -7.95 -28.31 -16.16
CA GLU A 121 -7.20 -28.43 -17.42
C GLU A 121 -8.11 -28.31 -18.64
N GLU A 122 -9.29 -28.92 -18.63
CA GLU A 122 -10.28 -28.75 -19.71
C GLU A 122 -10.70 -27.27 -19.86
N LEU A 123 -10.92 -26.58 -18.73
CA LEU A 123 -11.26 -25.16 -18.73
C LEU A 123 -10.08 -24.31 -19.24
N ARG A 124 -8.85 -24.60 -18.81
CA ARG A 124 -7.62 -23.96 -19.32
C ARG A 124 -7.47 -24.14 -20.82
N GLN A 125 -7.64 -25.35 -21.33
CA GLN A 125 -7.54 -25.63 -22.76
C GLN A 125 -8.63 -24.93 -23.54
N ARG A 126 -9.87 -24.90 -23.04
CA ARG A 126 -10.99 -24.22 -23.70
C ARG A 126 -10.77 -22.72 -23.76
N ILE A 127 -10.39 -22.11 -22.64
CA ILE A 127 -10.03 -20.69 -22.54
C ILE A 127 -8.81 -20.38 -23.42
N GLY A 128 -7.74 -21.18 -23.36
CA GLY A 128 -6.53 -21.01 -24.16
C GLY A 128 -6.74 -21.15 -25.66
N THR A 129 -7.66 -22.04 -26.08
CA THR A 129 -8.06 -22.21 -27.49
C THR A 129 -8.83 -20.99 -28.01
N LEU A 130 -9.72 -20.42 -27.19
CA LEU A 130 -10.47 -19.19 -27.52
C LEU A 130 -9.58 -17.95 -27.62
N ILE A 131 -8.42 -17.95 -26.95
CA ILE A 131 -7.52 -16.79 -26.80
C ILE A 131 -6.27 -16.91 -27.69
N GLY A 132 -6.09 -18.05 -28.37
CA GLY A 132 -4.93 -18.30 -29.24
C GLY A 132 -3.59 -18.28 -28.49
N GLY A 133 -3.56 -18.71 -27.22
CA GLY A 133 -2.33 -18.75 -26.41
C GLY A 133 -2.57 -18.80 -24.89
N SER A 134 -1.50 -18.62 -24.13
CA SER A 134 -1.55 -18.54 -22.66
C SER A 134 -2.21 -17.23 -22.17
N LEU A 135 -3.02 -17.35 -21.13
CA LEU A 135 -3.60 -16.23 -20.37
C LEU A 135 -2.55 -15.32 -19.72
N SER A 136 -1.32 -15.81 -19.57
CA SER A 136 -0.23 -15.14 -18.85
C SER A 136 0.25 -13.83 -19.48
N ASN A 137 -0.08 -13.55 -20.75
CA ASN A 137 0.47 -12.41 -21.50
C ASN A 137 -0.59 -11.44 -22.02
N ILE A 138 -1.81 -11.47 -21.48
CA ILE A 138 -2.87 -10.55 -21.90
C ILE A 138 -2.63 -9.17 -21.29
N GLN A 139 -2.36 -8.19 -22.14
CA GLN A 139 -2.35 -6.79 -21.73
C GLN A 139 -3.79 -6.33 -21.46
N ALA A 140 -4.05 -5.85 -20.25
CA ALA A 140 -5.36 -5.34 -19.87
C ALA A 140 -5.80 -4.18 -20.78
N GLY A 141 -7.07 -4.15 -21.17
CA GLY A 141 -7.63 -3.14 -22.07
C GLY A 141 -7.28 -3.28 -23.56
N SER A 142 -6.50 -4.31 -23.94
CA SER A 142 -6.19 -4.58 -25.36
C SER A 142 -7.37 -5.19 -26.13
N GLU A 143 -7.31 -5.15 -27.47
CA GLU A 143 -8.28 -5.85 -28.33
C GLU A 143 -8.38 -7.34 -27.99
N LYS A 144 -7.21 -7.97 -27.74
CA LYS A 144 -7.15 -9.37 -27.28
C LYS A 144 -7.87 -9.58 -25.95
N ALA A 145 -7.75 -8.66 -25.00
CA ALA A 145 -8.49 -8.74 -23.74
C ALA A 145 -10.01 -8.62 -23.94
N ALA A 146 -10.46 -7.85 -24.94
CA ALA A 146 -11.88 -7.75 -25.29
C ALA A 146 -12.44 -9.06 -25.91
N GLU A 147 -11.63 -9.76 -26.72
CA GLU A 147 -11.95 -11.10 -27.23
C GLU A 147 -12.06 -12.12 -26.08
N VAL A 148 -11.08 -12.10 -25.15
CA VAL A 148 -11.07 -12.93 -23.94
C VAL A 148 -12.31 -12.68 -23.09
N LYS A 149 -12.66 -11.41 -22.88
CA LYS A 149 -13.89 -11.02 -22.17
C LYS A 149 -15.13 -11.62 -22.83
N THR A 150 -15.24 -11.52 -24.15
CA THR A 150 -16.39 -12.07 -24.90
C THR A 150 -16.50 -13.59 -24.71
N ALA A 151 -15.37 -14.30 -24.77
CA ALA A 151 -15.29 -15.73 -24.54
C ALA A 151 -15.70 -16.12 -23.09
N LEU A 152 -15.18 -15.41 -22.09
CA LEU A 152 -15.49 -15.67 -20.68
C LEU A 152 -16.97 -15.38 -20.33
N ILE A 153 -17.58 -14.39 -20.97
CA ILE A 153 -19.03 -14.13 -20.85
C ILE A 153 -19.84 -15.29 -21.45
N ALA A 154 -19.47 -15.76 -22.64
CA ALA A 154 -20.16 -16.86 -23.32
C ALA A 154 -20.13 -18.17 -22.51
N GLU A 155 -19.03 -18.43 -21.80
CA GLU A 155 -18.88 -19.61 -20.92
C GLU A 155 -19.45 -19.39 -19.50
N GLY A 156 -20.02 -18.22 -19.19
CA GLY A 156 -20.56 -17.91 -17.86
C GLY A 156 -19.50 -17.79 -16.76
N LEU A 157 -18.25 -17.52 -17.14
CA LEU A 157 -17.09 -17.41 -16.25
C LEU A 157 -16.78 -15.95 -15.88
N TRP A 158 -17.41 -14.97 -16.55
CA TRP A 158 -17.19 -13.55 -16.28
C TRP A 158 -17.55 -13.16 -14.84
N SER A 159 -16.73 -12.29 -14.26
CA SER A 159 -16.91 -11.76 -12.91
C SER A 159 -16.54 -10.28 -12.87
N GLN A 160 -17.03 -9.57 -11.85
CA GLN A 160 -16.66 -8.17 -11.59
C GLN A 160 -15.15 -7.97 -11.44
N TYR A 161 -14.46 -9.00 -10.93
CA TYR A 161 -13.01 -8.98 -10.80
C TYR A 161 -12.36 -9.04 -12.20
N LEU A 162 -12.80 -9.94 -13.07
CA LEU A 162 -12.26 -10.01 -14.45
C LEU A 162 -12.50 -8.72 -15.24
N GLU A 163 -13.62 -8.02 -14.98
CA GLU A 163 -13.91 -6.71 -15.57
C GLU A 163 -12.78 -5.71 -15.31
N VAL A 164 -12.28 -5.63 -14.08
CA VAL A 164 -11.20 -4.70 -13.72
C VAL A 164 -9.80 -5.29 -13.89
N GLY A 165 -9.67 -6.61 -13.95
CA GLY A 165 -8.39 -7.30 -14.11
C GLY A 165 -7.86 -7.29 -15.55
N ILE A 166 -8.72 -7.58 -16.53
CA ILE A 166 -8.35 -7.62 -17.94
C ILE A 166 -9.06 -6.54 -18.78
N GLY A 167 -10.12 -5.93 -18.28
CA GLY A 167 -10.80 -4.84 -18.98
C GLY A 167 -9.96 -3.56 -19.10
N PRO A 168 -10.47 -2.55 -19.80
CA PRO A 168 -9.74 -1.29 -20.01
C PRO A 168 -9.54 -0.50 -18.72
N ASP A 169 -10.52 -0.58 -17.82
CA ASP A 169 -10.57 0.21 -16.60
C ASP A 169 -9.97 -0.55 -15.43
N ALA A 170 -8.99 0.04 -14.78
CA ALA A 170 -8.42 -0.46 -13.54
C ALA A 170 -9.39 -0.22 -12.39
N GLU A 171 -9.41 -1.13 -11.41
CA GLU A 171 -10.05 -0.84 -10.14
C GLU A 171 -9.25 0.23 -9.42
N VAL A 172 -9.89 1.34 -9.06
CA VAL A 172 -9.33 2.39 -8.20
C VAL A 172 -10.32 2.67 -7.08
N PHE A 173 -9.92 2.47 -5.83
CA PHE A 173 -10.73 2.73 -4.65
C PHE A 173 -10.01 3.63 -3.64
N THR A 174 -10.77 4.20 -2.70
CA THR A 174 -10.21 4.92 -1.57
C THR A 174 -9.92 3.93 -0.45
N LYS A 175 -8.65 3.78 -0.08
CA LYS A 175 -8.22 2.87 0.98
C LYS A 175 -8.62 3.41 2.36
N SER A 176 -8.29 4.67 2.63
CA SER A 176 -8.62 5.33 3.89
C SER A 176 -8.52 6.85 3.75
N GLN A 177 -8.73 7.59 4.84
CA GLN A 177 -8.76 9.05 4.85
C GLN A 177 -7.35 9.66 4.96
N PRO A 178 -7.10 10.88 4.45
CA PRO A 178 -5.89 11.62 4.77
C PRO A 178 -5.62 11.65 6.28
N LEU A 179 -4.35 11.52 6.68
CA LEU A 179 -3.88 11.39 8.07
C LEU A 179 -4.33 10.14 8.85
N SER A 180 -5.08 9.19 8.26
CA SER A 180 -5.51 7.97 8.98
C SER A 180 -4.53 6.81 8.89
N SER A 181 -3.56 6.83 7.97
CA SER A 181 -2.52 5.80 7.91
C SER A 181 -1.62 5.81 9.13
N VAL A 182 -1.25 4.62 9.61
CA VAL A 182 -0.23 4.43 10.64
C VAL A 182 1.16 4.24 10.01
N GLY A 183 2.20 4.61 10.75
CA GLY A 183 3.59 4.50 10.30
C GLY A 183 4.26 3.19 10.71
N TYR A 184 5.57 3.10 10.47
CA TYR A 184 6.41 2.01 10.96
C TYR A 184 6.31 1.84 12.47
N GLY A 185 6.29 0.60 12.96
CA GLY A 185 6.27 0.24 14.38
C GLY A 185 4.90 0.35 15.05
N ALA A 186 3.95 1.07 14.45
CA ALA A 186 2.62 1.25 14.99
C ALA A 186 1.75 -0.01 14.88
N GLN A 187 0.63 0.00 15.61
CA GLN A 187 -0.39 -1.03 15.50
C GLN A 187 -1.21 -0.91 14.21
N ILE A 188 -1.54 -2.05 13.58
CA ILE A 188 -2.54 -2.16 12.52
C ILE A 188 -3.79 -2.90 13.02
N GLY A 189 -4.96 -2.50 12.53
CA GLY A 189 -6.25 -2.93 13.03
C GLY A 189 -6.96 -3.92 12.10
N ILE A 190 -7.42 -5.05 12.64
CA ILE A 190 -8.38 -5.97 12.00
C ILE A 190 -9.75 -5.87 12.66
N ASN A 191 -10.83 -5.83 11.89
CA ASN A 191 -12.18 -5.71 12.46
C ASN A 191 -12.69 -7.09 12.91
N ARG A 192 -13.30 -7.17 14.10
CA ARG A 192 -13.86 -8.41 14.68
C ARG A 192 -14.95 -9.07 13.83
N ILE A 193 -15.60 -8.33 12.95
CA ILE A 193 -16.57 -8.89 12.01
C ILE A 193 -15.95 -9.90 11.03
N SER A 194 -14.61 -9.85 10.88
CA SER A 194 -13.87 -10.67 9.93
C SER A 194 -13.29 -11.89 10.62
N ALA A 195 -13.63 -13.06 10.09
CA ALA A 195 -13.02 -14.33 10.42
C ALA A 195 -11.85 -14.67 9.48
N TRP A 196 -11.71 -13.95 8.36
CA TRP A 196 -10.63 -14.15 7.38
C TRP A 196 -10.11 -12.80 6.87
N ASN A 197 -8.89 -12.46 7.27
CA ASN A 197 -8.20 -11.22 6.91
C ASN A 197 -6.70 -11.47 6.66
N ASN A 198 -6.10 -10.63 5.83
CA ASN A 198 -4.70 -10.79 5.44
C ASN A 198 -3.99 -9.43 5.33
N PRO A 199 -2.66 -9.43 5.41
CA PRO A 199 -1.90 -8.28 4.97
C PRO A 199 -1.85 -8.29 3.44
N GLU A 200 -1.79 -7.10 2.85
CA GLU A 200 -1.56 -6.94 1.41
C GLU A 200 -0.29 -6.10 1.24
N PRO A 201 0.86 -6.77 1.00
CA PRO A 201 2.14 -6.10 0.85
C PRO A 201 2.24 -5.41 -0.51
N GLU A 202 2.42 -4.09 -0.50
CA GLU A 202 2.38 -3.29 -1.72
C GLU A 202 3.47 -2.22 -1.79
N VAL A 203 3.84 -1.86 -3.02
CA VAL A 203 4.47 -0.58 -3.29
C VAL A 203 3.39 0.50 -3.32
N VAL A 204 3.69 1.63 -2.69
CA VAL A 204 2.85 2.81 -2.70
C VAL A 204 3.59 3.94 -3.38
N LEU A 205 3.01 4.50 -4.44
CA LEU A 205 3.56 5.68 -5.11
C LEU A 205 3.14 6.96 -4.38
N ALA A 206 4.06 7.91 -4.28
CA ALA A 206 3.78 9.27 -3.84
C ALA A 206 3.60 10.16 -5.07
N VAL A 207 2.40 10.71 -5.26
CA VAL A 207 2.02 11.48 -6.46
C VAL A 207 1.62 12.90 -6.05
N ASP A 208 2.14 13.90 -6.77
CA ASP A 208 1.87 15.32 -6.51
C ASP A 208 0.50 15.80 -7.05
N SER A 209 0.20 17.09 -6.84
CA SER A 209 -1.06 17.72 -7.28
C SER A 209 -1.32 17.69 -8.79
N GLN A 210 -0.25 17.53 -9.59
CA GLN A 210 -0.28 17.52 -11.04
C GLN A 210 -0.26 16.09 -11.62
N GLY A 211 -0.29 15.06 -10.77
CA GLY A 211 -0.25 13.66 -11.20
C GLY A 211 1.15 13.15 -11.53
N ASN A 212 2.22 13.88 -11.16
CA ASN A 212 3.59 13.42 -11.34
C ASN A 212 3.99 12.47 -10.21
N ILE A 213 4.63 11.36 -10.57
CA ILE A 213 5.10 10.37 -9.59
C ILE A 213 6.44 10.86 -9.03
N ARG A 214 6.49 11.12 -7.74
CA ARG A 214 7.63 11.79 -7.06
C ARG A 214 8.50 10.85 -6.25
N GLY A 215 8.00 9.66 -5.95
CA GLY A 215 8.75 8.65 -5.20
C GLY A 215 7.87 7.45 -4.88
N ALA A 216 8.42 6.57 -4.06
CA ALA A 216 7.74 5.35 -3.62
C ALA A 216 8.04 5.03 -2.16
N THR A 217 7.15 4.24 -1.55
CA THR A 217 7.28 3.71 -0.19
C THR A 217 6.59 2.34 -0.12
N LEU A 218 6.63 1.68 1.04
CA LEU A 218 5.92 0.42 1.25
C LEU A 218 4.57 0.69 1.91
N GLY A 219 3.61 -0.18 1.67
CA GLY A 219 2.30 -0.12 2.29
C GLY A 219 1.74 -1.48 2.64
N ASN A 220 0.87 -1.48 3.65
CA ASN A 220 0.02 -2.61 3.99
C ASN A 220 -1.45 -2.19 3.83
N ASP A 221 -2.10 -2.73 2.81
CA ASP A 221 -3.55 -2.62 2.62
C ASP A 221 -4.26 -3.75 3.37
N VAL A 222 -4.39 -3.62 4.70
CA VAL A 222 -5.05 -4.65 5.52
C VAL A 222 -6.48 -4.87 5.02
N ASN A 223 -6.80 -6.12 4.71
CA ASN A 223 -8.03 -6.49 4.04
C ASN A 223 -8.83 -7.54 4.83
N LEU A 224 -10.14 -7.32 4.91
CA LEU A 224 -11.10 -8.28 5.47
C LEU A 224 -11.72 -9.10 4.33
N ARG A 225 -11.03 -10.16 3.90
CA ARG A 225 -11.36 -10.97 2.71
C ARG A 225 -12.76 -11.54 2.75
N ASP A 226 -13.21 -12.03 3.89
CA ASP A 226 -14.56 -12.55 4.05
C ASP A 226 -15.63 -11.47 3.94
N VAL A 227 -15.35 -10.23 4.34
CA VAL A 227 -16.26 -9.10 4.18
C VAL A 227 -16.30 -8.65 2.72
N GLU A 228 -15.14 -8.54 2.07
CA GLU A 228 -15.01 -8.19 0.66
C GLU A 228 -15.71 -9.21 -0.25
N GLY A 229 -15.43 -10.51 -0.06
CA GLY A 229 -15.95 -11.60 -0.89
C GLY A 229 -17.46 -11.79 -0.80
N ARG A 230 -18.13 -11.20 0.19
CA ARG A 230 -19.60 -11.21 0.29
C ARG A 230 -20.28 -10.29 -0.72
N SER A 231 -19.67 -9.15 -1.04
CA SER A 231 -20.20 -8.18 -2.00
C SER A 231 -19.19 -7.06 -2.24
N ALA A 232 -19.02 -6.65 -3.50
CA ALA A 232 -18.24 -5.45 -3.84
C ALA A 232 -18.77 -4.18 -3.16
N LEU A 233 -20.05 -4.13 -2.80
CA LEU A 233 -20.64 -2.99 -2.07
C LEU A 233 -20.16 -2.89 -0.62
N LEU A 234 -19.44 -3.90 -0.11
CA LEU A 234 -18.85 -3.90 1.22
C LEU A 234 -17.36 -3.51 1.22
N LEU A 235 -16.79 -3.11 0.08
CA LEU A 235 -15.37 -2.78 -0.04
C LEU A 235 -14.91 -1.74 0.99
N GLY A 236 -15.68 -0.65 1.18
CA GLY A 236 -15.37 0.34 2.20
C GLY A 236 -15.32 -0.24 3.62
N LYS A 237 -16.22 -1.20 3.93
CA LYS A 237 -16.22 -1.90 5.23
C LYS A 237 -15.05 -2.88 5.37
N ALA A 238 -14.59 -3.45 4.26
CA ALA A 238 -13.43 -4.34 4.25
C ALA A 238 -12.09 -3.58 4.35
N LYS A 239 -12.02 -2.36 3.82
CA LYS A 239 -10.76 -1.63 3.61
C LYS A 239 -10.52 -0.45 4.57
N ASP A 240 -11.57 0.29 4.97
CA ASP A 240 -11.47 1.56 5.72
C ASP A 240 -11.88 1.40 7.19
N ASN A 241 -11.06 0.67 7.97
CA ASN A 241 -11.23 0.51 9.42
C ASN A 241 -10.14 1.29 10.17
N ASN A 242 -10.33 1.55 11.47
CA ASN A 242 -9.27 2.19 12.26
C ASN A 242 -7.97 1.37 12.18
N ALA A 243 -6.87 2.05 11.84
CA ALA A 243 -5.54 1.46 11.63
C ALA A 243 -5.46 0.36 10.55
N SER A 244 -6.35 0.32 9.56
CA SER A 244 -6.31 -0.68 8.47
C SER A 244 -5.31 -0.34 7.34
N CYS A 245 -4.68 0.82 7.38
CA CYS A 245 -3.73 1.28 6.37
C CYS A 245 -2.41 1.64 7.05
N ALA A 246 -1.31 1.01 6.62
CA ALA A 246 0.03 1.39 7.02
C ALA A 246 0.84 1.82 5.81
N ILE A 247 1.66 2.87 5.96
CA ILE A 247 2.54 3.40 4.92
C ILE A 247 3.88 3.76 5.57
N GLY A 248 5.00 3.38 4.95
CA GLY A 248 6.33 3.79 5.41
C GLY A 248 7.45 2.82 5.03
N PRO A 249 8.61 2.91 5.72
CA PRO A 249 8.91 3.87 6.79
C PRO A 249 9.15 5.30 6.28
N PHE A 250 9.63 5.44 5.04
CA PHE A 250 9.90 6.73 4.38
C PHE A 250 9.48 6.68 2.92
N ILE A 251 9.14 7.83 2.35
CA ILE A 251 9.11 8.00 0.90
C ILE A 251 10.55 8.14 0.42
N ARG A 252 10.97 7.26 -0.50
CA ARG A 252 12.20 7.46 -1.26
C ARG A 252 11.85 8.23 -2.53
N LEU A 253 12.39 9.43 -2.65
CA LEU A 253 12.15 10.31 -3.79
C LEU A 253 12.81 9.74 -5.05
N PHE A 254 12.16 9.93 -6.18
CA PHE A 254 12.77 9.65 -7.47
C PHE A 254 13.76 10.74 -7.87
N ASP A 255 14.91 10.29 -8.38
CA ASP A 255 16.03 11.10 -8.85
C ASP A 255 16.82 10.33 -9.93
N GLU A 256 18.02 10.78 -10.26
CA GLU A 256 18.89 10.13 -11.26
C GLU A 256 19.41 8.73 -10.85
N HIS A 257 19.30 8.35 -9.57
CA HIS A 257 19.80 7.09 -9.02
C HIS A 257 18.69 6.11 -8.61
N PHE A 258 17.46 6.60 -8.49
CA PHE A 258 16.30 5.80 -8.14
C PHE A 258 15.07 6.31 -8.91
N THR A 259 14.51 5.47 -9.76
CA THR A 259 13.49 5.84 -10.74
C THR A 259 12.27 4.94 -10.64
N LEU A 260 11.22 5.27 -11.39
CA LEU A 260 10.06 4.40 -11.53
C LEU A 260 10.43 3.02 -12.11
N GLN A 261 11.43 2.96 -12.98
CA GLN A 261 11.90 1.70 -13.57
C GLN A 261 12.46 0.76 -12.50
N ASP A 262 13.11 1.27 -11.46
CA ASP A 262 13.59 0.44 -10.35
C ASP A 262 12.42 -0.17 -9.58
N ILE A 263 11.30 0.55 -9.45
CA ILE A 263 10.06 0.04 -8.85
C ILE A 263 9.40 -1.02 -9.73
N GLU A 264 9.35 -0.81 -11.05
CA GLU A 264 8.81 -1.79 -12.00
C GLU A 264 9.56 -3.14 -11.97
N ASN A 265 10.82 -3.14 -11.51
CA ASN A 265 11.65 -4.34 -11.36
C ASN A 265 11.83 -4.79 -9.90
N ALA A 266 11.08 -4.20 -8.97
CA ALA A 266 11.24 -4.49 -7.55
C ALA A 266 10.60 -5.84 -7.16
N ALA A 267 11.27 -6.56 -6.26
CA ALA A 267 10.67 -7.68 -5.55
C ALA A 267 10.39 -7.27 -4.10
N LEU A 268 9.18 -7.58 -3.63
CA LEU A 268 8.74 -7.39 -2.26
C LEU A 268 8.73 -8.73 -1.54
N THR A 269 9.13 -8.72 -0.28
CA THR A 269 8.99 -9.85 0.64
C THR A 269 8.04 -9.49 1.76
N LEU A 270 7.26 -10.47 2.18
CA LEU A 270 6.38 -10.40 3.34
C LEU A 270 6.82 -11.47 4.33
N SER A 271 6.83 -11.14 5.62
CA SER A 271 6.81 -12.10 6.69
C SER A 271 5.73 -11.77 7.73
N VAL A 272 5.14 -12.81 8.31
CA VAL A 272 4.24 -12.71 9.45
C VAL A 272 4.75 -13.65 10.53
N THR A 273 5.05 -13.08 11.70
CA THR A 273 5.42 -13.81 12.91
C THR A 273 4.27 -13.72 13.90
N GLY A 274 3.65 -14.85 14.22
CA GLY A 274 2.63 -14.94 15.26
C GLY A 274 3.23 -15.13 16.65
N THR A 275 2.45 -14.83 17.69
CA THR A 275 2.81 -15.14 19.09
C THR A 275 2.64 -16.63 19.42
N ASP A 276 2.11 -17.41 18.49
CA ASP A 276 1.80 -18.84 18.58
C ASP A 276 2.78 -19.69 17.75
N ASP A 277 4.05 -19.26 17.66
CA ASP A 277 5.11 -19.85 16.83
C ASP A 277 4.80 -19.91 15.32
N PHE A 278 3.71 -19.28 14.89
CA PHE A 278 3.33 -19.23 13.49
C PHE A 278 4.30 -18.38 12.68
N GLN A 279 4.71 -18.90 11.53
CA GLN A 279 5.57 -18.23 10.57
C GLN A 279 4.95 -18.37 9.19
N LEU A 280 4.86 -17.25 8.48
CA LEU A 280 4.48 -17.19 7.09
C LEU A 280 5.43 -16.24 6.37
N SER A 281 5.86 -16.64 5.18
CA SER A 281 6.60 -15.80 4.26
C SER A 281 5.96 -15.78 2.89
N GLY A 282 6.15 -14.70 2.17
CA GLY A 282 5.64 -14.50 0.82
C GLY A 282 6.51 -13.53 0.04
N SER A 283 6.30 -13.50 -1.27
CA SER A 283 6.91 -12.51 -2.15
C SER A 283 5.93 -12.03 -3.20
N SER A 284 6.15 -10.82 -3.71
CA SER A 284 5.42 -10.24 -4.84
C SER A 284 6.45 -9.59 -5.78
N ASP A 285 6.47 -10.00 -7.05
CA ASP A 285 7.33 -9.41 -8.07
C ASP A 285 6.56 -8.35 -8.85
N MET A 286 7.07 -7.12 -8.89
CA MET A 286 6.43 -6.03 -9.61
C MET A 286 6.43 -6.23 -11.14
N GLN A 287 7.29 -7.09 -11.68
CA GLN A 287 7.29 -7.43 -13.12
C GLN A 287 6.03 -8.19 -13.54
N GLU A 288 5.30 -8.79 -12.59
CA GLU A 288 4.07 -9.55 -12.86
C GLU A 288 2.82 -8.64 -12.88
N ILE A 289 2.96 -7.35 -12.58
CA ILE A 289 1.83 -6.41 -12.60
C ILE A 289 1.28 -6.28 -14.03
N SER A 290 -0.03 -6.41 -14.19
CA SER A 290 -0.70 -6.42 -15.49
C SER A 290 -0.86 -5.03 -16.12
N ARG A 291 -0.65 -3.97 -15.34
CA ARG A 291 -0.69 -2.58 -15.79
C ARG A 291 0.50 -1.85 -15.23
N LYS A 292 1.13 -1.02 -16.06
CA LYS A 292 2.30 -0.26 -15.62
C LYS A 292 1.90 0.73 -14.52
N PRO A 293 2.76 0.99 -13.52
CA PRO A 293 2.45 1.93 -12.45
C PRO A 293 2.03 3.33 -12.96
N ALA A 294 2.66 3.83 -14.03
CA ALA A 294 2.29 5.12 -14.64
C ALA A 294 0.88 5.11 -15.27
N GLU A 295 0.44 3.98 -15.82
CA GLU A 295 -0.92 3.82 -16.37
C GLU A 295 -1.96 3.85 -15.23
N LEU A 296 -1.68 3.21 -14.10
CA LEU A 296 -2.54 3.24 -12.92
C LEU A 296 -2.71 4.66 -12.36
N VAL A 297 -1.64 5.45 -12.34
CA VAL A 297 -1.68 6.87 -11.97
C VAL A 297 -2.54 7.68 -12.94
N ALA A 298 -2.38 7.48 -14.25
CA ALA A 298 -3.17 8.17 -15.28
C ALA A 298 -4.67 7.80 -15.24
N GLN A 299 -5.01 6.57 -14.85
CA GLN A 299 -6.41 6.18 -14.63
C GLN A 299 -6.98 6.78 -13.33
N THR A 300 -6.14 7.01 -12.32
CA THR A 300 -6.56 7.58 -11.03
C THR A 300 -6.77 9.10 -11.11
N CYS A 301 -5.85 9.83 -11.75
CA CYS A 301 -5.86 11.29 -11.85
C CYS A 301 -5.79 11.72 -13.32
N ASN A 302 -6.85 12.36 -13.81
CA ASN A 302 -6.99 12.78 -15.20
C ASN A 302 -7.96 13.97 -15.33
N ALA A 303 -8.35 14.33 -16.56
CA ALA A 303 -9.26 15.45 -16.80
C ALA A 303 -10.63 15.33 -16.08
N SER A 304 -11.05 14.11 -15.72
CA SER A 304 -12.33 13.85 -15.04
C SER A 304 -12.23 13.83 -13.51
N HIS A 305 -11.01 13.75 -12.96
CA HIS A 305 -10.81 13.72 -11.51
C HIS A 305 -9.41 14.20 -11.11
N GLN A 306 -9.33 15.12 -10.16
CA GLN A 306 -8.08 15.76 -9.71
C GLN A 306 -7.87 15.58 -8.20
N TYR A 307 -6.60 15.58 -7.78
CA TYR A 307 -6.19 15.53 -6.37
C TYR A 307 -5.29 16.73 -6.06
N PRO A 308 -5.84 17.88 -5.62
CA PRO A 308 -5.07 19.13 -5.48
C PRO A 308 -3.96 19.06 -4.44
N ASP A 309 -4.03 18.12 -3.48
CA ASP A 309 -3.00 17.89 -2.46
C ASP A 309 -2.13 16.65 -2.76
N GLY A 310 -2.26 16.09 -3.97
CA GLY A 310 -1.65 14.83 -4.36
C GLY A 310 -2.35 13.60 -3.75
N PHE A 311 -1.77 12.43 -4.00
CA PHE A 311 -2.30 11.16 -3.51
C PHE A 311 -1.20 10.11 -3.32
N MET A 312 -1.45 9.18 -2.40
CA MET A 312 -0.68 7.95 -2.25
C MET A 312 -1.41 6.83 -2.98
N LEU A 313 -0.73 6.12 -3.89
CA LEU A 313 -1.34 5.07 -4.70
C LEU A 313 -0.71 3.70 -4.42
N PHE A 314 -1.46 2.86 -3.74
CA PHE A 314 -1.21 1.42 -3.55
C PHE A 314 -1.39 0.70 -4.91
N LEU A 315 -0.38 -0.07 -5.33
CA LEU A 315 -0.32 -0.68 -6.66
C LEU A 315 -0.94 -2.09 -6.75
N GLY A 316 -1.48 -2.61 -5.65
CA GLY A 316 -1.97 -3.97 -5.52
C GLY A 316 -0.88 -4.98 -5.16
N THR A 317 -1.30 -6.20 -4.84
CA THR A 317 -0.41 -7.30 -4.46
C THR A 317 -0.80 -8.62 -5.14
N LEU A 318 0.19 -9.46 -5.44
CA LEU A 318 -0.04 -10.88 -5.78
C LEU A 318 -0.35 -11.73 -4.56
N PHE A 319 0.03 -11.26 -3.38
CA PHE A 319 0.10 -12.10 -2.21
C PHE A 319 -1.31 -12.43 -1.69
N ALA A 320 -1.69 -13.71 -1.80
CA ALA A 320 -2.80 -14.29 -1.06
C ALA A 320 -2.30 -15.50 -0.26
N PRO A 321 -2.21 -15.39 1.07
CA PRO A 321 -1.68 -16.47 1.88
C PRO A 321 -2.65 -17.66 1.88
N THR A 322 -2.23 -18.77 1.30
CA THR A 322 -2.98 -20.03 1.28
C THR A 322 -2.62 -20.97 2.45
N GLN A 323 -1.55 -20.65 3.18
CA GLN A 323 -1.10 -21.44 4.32
C GLN A 323 -2.14 -21.42 5.44
N ASP A 324 -2.62 -22.60 5.81
CA ASP A 324 -3.54 -22.77 6.92
C ASP A 324 -2.90 -22.36 8.24
N ARG A 325 -3.62 -21.57 9.05
CA ARG A 325 -3.18 -21.21 10.40
C ARG A 325 -3.99 -21.89 11.50
N ALA A 326 -5.31 -21.92 11.38
CA ALA A 326 -6.19 -22.41 12.45
C ALA A 326 -6.57 -23.89 12.24
N GLN A 327 -7.14 -24.20 11.08
CA GLN A 327 -7.56 -25.54 10.71
C GLN A 327 -7.12 -25.83 9.28
N LYS A 328 -6.97 -27.12 8.94
CA LYS A 328 -6.67 -27.50 7.56
C LYS A 328 -7.80 -27.02 6.62
N GLY A 329 -7.45 -26.32 5.56
CA GLY A 329 -8.35 -25.70 4.60
C GLY A 329 -8.96 -24.35 5.03
N SER A 330 -8.59 -23.80 6.19
CA SER A 330 -9.12 -22.50 6.64
C SER A 330 -8.40 -21.29 6.03
N GLY A 331 -7.24 -21.50 5.40
CA GLY A 331 -6.34 -20.45 4.98
C GLY A 331 -5.70 -19.69 6.15
N PHE A 332 -4.97 -18.64 5.81
CA PHE A 332 -4.36 -17.74 6.76
C PHE A 332 -5.36 -16.70 7.24
N THR A 333 -5.31 -16.38 8.54
CA THR A 333 -5.91 -15.16 9.09
C THR A 333 -5.00 -14.58 10.17
N HIS A 334 -5.03 -13.26 10.37
CA HIS A 334 -4.32 -12.68 11.49
C HIS A 334 -4.89 -13.09 12.84
N LYS A 335 -4.01 -13.08 13.83
CA LYS A 335 -4.36 -13.04 15.25
C LYS A 335 -3.75 -11.77 15.87
N PRO A 336 -4.39 -11.15 16.87
CA PRO A 336 -3.77 -10.07 17.62
C PRO A 336 -2.39 -10.50 18.15
N GLY A 337 -1.42 -9.60 18.07
CA GLY A 337 -0.01 -9.85 18.41
C GLY A 337 0.86 -10.26 17.22
N ASP A 338 0.28 -10.58 16.06
CA ASP A 338 1.09 -10.82 14.86
C ASP A 338 1.97 -9.62 14.51
N VAL A 339 3.20 -9.88 14.13
CA VAL A 339 4.09 -8.87 13.55
C VAL A 339 4.19 -9.12 12.05
N VAL A 340 3.69 -8.17 11.28
CA VAL A 340 3.75 -8.16 9.81
C VAL A 340 4.93 -7.32 9.38
N SER A 341 5.81 -7.86 8.53
CA SER A 341 6.94 -7.11 7.96
C SER A 341 6.95 -7.23 6.43
N ILE A 342 6.97 -6.09 5.77
CA ILE A 342 6.99 -5.96 4.31
C ILE A 342 8.31 -5.30 3.94
N SER A 343 9.09 -5.88 3.03
CA SER A 343 10.43 -5.39 2.73
C SER A 343 10.78 -5.42 1.24
N THR A 344 11.65 -4.51 0.84
CA THR A 344 12.41 -4.59 -0.40
C THR A 344 13.74 -3.85 -0.22
N PRO A 345 14.86 -4.31 -0.81
CA PRO A 345 16.15 -3.62 -0.68
C PRO A 345 16.12 -2.12 -1.05
N LEU A 346 15.20 -1.73 -1.95
CA LEU A 346 15.08 -0.37 -2.47
C LEU A 346 14.42 0.61 -1.50
N LEU A 347 13.48 0.15 -0.67
CA LEU A 347 12.63 0.99 0.19
C LEU A 347 12.79 0.67 1.69
N GLY A 348 13.44 -0.45 2.02
CA GLY A 348 13.66 -0.89 3.38
C GLY A 348 12.57 -1.84 3.88
N THR A 349 12.04 -1.60 5.08
CA THR A 349 11.07 -2.48 5.74
C THR A 349 10.00 -1.67 6.46
N LEU A 350 8.72 -1.94 6.17
CA LEU A 350 7.56 -1.55 6.96
C LEU A 350 7.19 -2.70 7.90
N SER A 351 7.10 -2.44 9.21
CA SER A 351 6.74 -3.46 10.19
C SER A 351 5.68 -2.93 11.16
N ASN A 352 4.65 -3.73 11.43
CA ASN A 352 3.51 -3.33 12.26
C ASN A 352 2.98 -4.52 13.08
N THR A 353 2.40 -4.22 14.24
CA THR A 353 1.78 -5.24 15.12
C THR A 353 0.27 -5.25 14.97
N VAL A 354 -0.33 -6.42 14.80
CA VAL A 354 -1.78 -6.56 14.62
C VAL A 354 -2.51 -6.47 15.96
N VAL A 355 -3.60 -5.71 15.98
CA VAL A 355 -4.61 -5.67 17.05
C VAL A 355 -6.01 -5.65 16.43
N TYR A 356 -7.04 -5.78 17.25
CA TYR A 356 -8.39 -5.48 16.77
C TYR A 356 -8.57 -3.98 16.55
N SER A 357 -9.29 -3.57 15.51
CA SER A 357 -9.47 -2.16 15.13
C SER A 357 -10.17 -1.33 16.22
N ASP A 358 -10.98 -1.97 17.08
CA ASP A 358 -11.63 -1.36 18.24
C ASP A 358 -10.73 -1.25 19.48
N GLN A 359 -9.55 -1.88 19.43
CA GLN A 359 -8.50 -1.82 20.46
C GLN A 359 -7.27 -1.02 20.00
N ALA A 360 -7.11 -0.82 18.69
CA ALA A 360 -6.13 0.10 18.14
C ALA A 360 -6.35 1.50 18.70
N VAL A 361 -5.27 2.26 18.86
CA VAL A 361 -5.34 3.64 19.31
C VAL A 361 -6.34 4.41 18.43
N PRO A 362 -7.29 5.15 19.02
CA PRO A 362 -8.23 5.93 18.24
C PRO A 362 -7.53 7.00 17.40
N TRP A 363 -7.81 7.02 16.10
CA TRP A 363 -7.40 8.11 15.22
C TRP A 363 -8.13 9.41 15.61
N THR A 364 -7.38 10.34 16.21
CA THR A 364 -7.91 11.62 16.72
C THR A 364 -7.32 12.85 16.02
N TRP A 365 -6.30 12.65 15.17
CA TRP A 365 -5.60 13.72 14.47
C TRP A 365 -5.97 13.78 12.99
N GLY A 366 -7.05 14.50 12.68
CA GLY A 366 -7.46 14.78 11.30
C GLY A 366 -7.04 16.16 10.80
N ALA A 367 -7.47 16.53 9.59
CA ALA A 367 -7.09 17.78 8.92
C ALA A 367 -7.35 19.03 9.78
N ARG A 368 -8.47 19.09 10.51
CA ARG A 368 -8.79 20.21 11.41
C ARG A 368 -7.77 20.37 12.55
N ALA A 369 -7.24 19.26 13.09
CA ALA A 369 -6.23 19.30 14.15
C ALA A 369 -4.88 19.78 13.59
N LEU A 370 -4.50 19.26 12.41
CA LEU A 370 -3.30 19.70 11.70
C LEU A 370 -3.33 21.21 11.38
N MET A 371 -4.40 21.71 10.77
CA MET A 371 -4.52 23.13 10.42
C MET A 371 -4.43 24.05 11.64
N ARG A 372 -5.07 23.68 12.76
CA ARG A 372 -4.95 24.44 14.01
C ARG A 372 -3.52 24.41 14.57
N ASN A 373 -2.86 23.25 14.50
CA ASN A 373 -1.47 23.13 14.94
C ASN A 373 -0.53 24.00 14.11
N LEU A 374 -0.65 23.98 12.79
CA LEU A 374 0.16 24.81 11.90
C LEU A 374 -0.07 26.31 12.17
N ALA A 375 -1.33 26.74 12.32
CA ALA A 375 -1.66 28.13 12.66
C ALA A 375 -1.09 28.54 14.04
N GLN A 376 -1.18 27.68 15.06
CA GLN A 376 -0.58 27.92 16.38
C GLN A 376 0.94 28.05 16.34
N ARG A 377 1.59 27.39 15.37
CA ARG A 377 3.04 27.46 15.13
C ARG A 377 3.44 28.64 14.24
N GLY A 378 2.49 29.41 13.70
CA GLY A 378 2.77 30.50 12.76
C GLY A 378 3.22 30.02 11.38
N LEU A 379 2.79 28.82 10.97
CA LEU A 379 3.12 28.19 9.69
C LEU A 379 2.01 28.32 8.63
N LEU A 380 0.91 29.03 8.95
CA LEU A 380 -0.21 29.36 8.07
C LEU A 380 -0.56 30.84 8.14
#